data_AF-A0A2V8Z440-F1
#
_entry.id   AF-A0A2V8Z440-F1
#
_cell.length_a   1.000
_cell.length_b   1.000
_cell.length_c   1.000
_cell.angle_alpha   90.00
_cell.angle_beta   90.00
_cell.angle_gamma   90.00
#
_symmetry.space_group_name_H-M   'P 1'
#
loop_
_entity.id
_entity.type
_entity.pdbx_description
1 polymer ?
#
loop_
_entity_poly.entity_id
_entity_poly.type
_entity_poly.pdbx_seq_one_letter_code
_entity_poly.pdbx_strand_id
1 'polypeptide(L)'
;MADRFWHKSDPLGQRFKLGAANSGGPWMTVVGVVGDVRQNWWDPATFPVVYQPYLQSSRSSFRFLLRVTSNPAGHSSAARAAISQRDPQIAITEINTLQTEIQDSIAMVHIMGILMTVFGIVALLLSSLGVYGILSENVAHRTHEFGIRFALGANPRDVLQLVLRHALLVCGIGLAIGLPISFAVSQAMAAFVFGIVSVSLPVLASLAGLLIVVALIAAYFPARRALHVDPMVALRYE
;
A
#
# COMPACT_ATOMS: atom_id res chain seq x y z
N MET A 1 -4.59 15.67 -25.61
CA MET A 1 -5.68 16.02 -26.58
C MET A 1 -5.12 16.50 -27.91
N ALA A 2 -4.22 17.48 -27.90
CA ALA A 2 -3.57 18.02 -29.09
C ALA A 2 -3.01 16.90 -29.99
N ASP A 3 -2.15 16.04 -29.44
CA ASP A 3 -1.55 14.93 -30.19
C ASP A 3 -2.60 14.00 -30.79
N ARG A 4 -3.66 13.66 -30.05
CA ARG A 4 -4.68 12.72 -30.53
C ARG A 4 -5.46 13.23 -31.75
N PHE A 5 -5.76 14.52 -31.83
CA PHE A 5 -6.60 15.09 -32.89
C PHE A 5 -5.81 15.84 -33.96
N TRP A 6 -4.60 16.30 -33.64
CA TRP A 6 -3.73 17.11 -34.51
C TRP A 6 -2.34 16.48 -34.65
N HIS A 7 -2.27 15.16 -34.82
CA HIS A 7 -1.03 14.36 -34.90
C HIS A 7 0.04 14.86 -35.89
N LYS A 8 -0.35 15.65 -36.91
CA LYS A 8 0.53 16.12 -37.99
C LYS A 8 0.44 17.62 -38.29
N SER A 9 -0.32 18.38 -37.50
CA SER A 9 -0.60 19.78 -37.77
C SER A 9 -0.49 20.59 -36.49
N ASP A 10 0.04 21.82 -36.58
CA ASP A 10 0.06 22.72 -35.41
C ASP A 10 -1.39 23.01 -34.98
N PRO A 11 -1.80 22.65 -33.75
CA PRO A 11 -3.15 22.89 -33.27
C PRO A 11 -3.44 24.38 -33.06
N LEU A 12 -2.43 25.25 -32.92
CA LEU A 12 -2.63 26.67 -32.65
C LEU A 12 -3.36 27.37 -33.80
N GLY A 13 -4.34 28.21 -33.46
CA GLY A 13 -5.17 28.94 -34.42
C GLY A 13 -6.25 28.09 -35.11
N GLN A 14 -6.23 26.77 -34.95
CA GLN A 14 -7.28 25.90 -35.51
C GLN A 14 -8.59 26.04 -34.73
N ARG A 15 -9.70 25.71 -35.41
CA ARG A 15 -11.03 25.79 -34.83
C ARG A 15 -11.63 24.42 -34.64
N PHE A 16 -12.29 24.23 -33.51
CA PHE A 16 -13.03 23.01 -33.22
C PHE A 16 -14.32 23.34 -32.46
N LYS A 17 -15.18 22.34 -32.33
CA LYS A 17 -16.48 22.43 -31.67
C LYS A 17 -16.66 21.23 -30.75
N LEU A 18 -17.29 21.44 -29.61
CA LEU A 18 -17.66 20.36 -28.70
C LEU A 18 -19.03 19.81 -29.07
N GLY A 19 -19.15 18.47 -29.13
CA GLY A 19 -20.38 17.78 -29.52
C GLY A 19 -20.39 17.38 -31.01
N ALA A 20 -21.55 16.95 -31.50
CA ALA A 20 -21.72 16.56 -32.91
C ALA A 20 -21.53 17.77 -33.86
N ALA A 21 -21.21 17.51 -35.13
CA ALA A 21 -21.07 18.56 -36.14
C ALA A 21 -22.29 19.49 -36.25
N ASN A 22 -23.48 18.93 -36.02
CA ASN A 22 -24.76 19.64 -36.06
C ASN A 22 -25.19 20.24 -34.71
N SER A 23 -24.36 20.17 -33.68
CA SER A 23 -24.70 20.78 -32.38
C SER A 23 -24.82 22.30 -32.50
N GLY A 24 -25.62 22.96 -31.68
CA GLY A 24 -25.78 24.42 -31.71
C GLY A 24 -24.59 25.22 -31.13
N GLY A 25 -23.53 24.55 -30.67
CA GLY A 25 -22.43 25.19 -29.94
C GLY A 25 -21.58 26.16 -30.80
N PRO A 26 -20.92 27.15 -30.18
CA PRO A 26 -20.01 28.05 -30.89
C PRO A 26 -18.74 27.32 -31.33
N TRP A 27 -18.15 27.77 -32.43
CA TRP A 27 -16.81 27.36 -32.85
C TRP A 27 -15.76 28.02 -31.95
N MET A 28 -14.84 27.24 -31.41
CA MET A 28 -13.75 27.72 -30.55
C MET A 28 -12.43 27.67 -31.30
N THR A 29 -11.54 28.61 -31.01
CA THR A 29 -10.19 28.68 -31.58
C THR A 29 -9.18 28.23 -30.53
N VAL A 30 -8.23 27.37 -30.91
CA VAL A 30 -7.13 26.96 -30.04
C VAL A 30 -6.13 28.11 -29.92
N VAL A 31 -5.95 28.63 -28.70
CA VAL A 31 -5.02 29.74 -28.42
C VAL A 31 -3.75 29.31 -27.69
N GLY A 32 -3.70 28.07 -27.22
CA GLY A 32 -2.58 27.53 -26.46
C GLY A 32 -2.74 26.04 -26.19
N VAL A 33 -1.61 25.36 -25.95
CA VAL A 33 -1.55 23.96 -25.51
C VAL A 33 -0.72 23.90 -24.23
N VAL A 34 -1.22 23.15 -23.26
CA VAL A 34 -0.53 22.89 -21.98
C VAL A 34 -0.17 21.41 -21.90
N GLY A 35 0.83 21.08 -21.08
CA GLY A 35 1.22 19.70 -20.84
C GLY A 35 0.11 18.88 -20.20
N ASP A 36 0.19 17.55 -20.35
CA ASP A 36 -0.81 16.64 -19.81
C ASP A 36 -0.87 16.72 -18.29
N VAL A 37 -2.10 16.75 -17.76
CA VAL A 37 -2.38 16.75 -16.32
C VAL A 37 -3.05 15.42 -15.97
N ARG A 38 -2.53 14.75 -14.94
CA ARG A 38 -3.14 13.53 -14.41
C ARG A 38 -4.38 13.90 -13.61
N GLN A 39 -5.53 13.81 -14.27
CA GLN A 39 -6.81 14.27 -13.72
C GLN A 39 -7.37 13.32 -12.66
N ASN A 40 -7.17 12.01 -12.83
CA ASN A 40 -7.57 10.99 -11.87
C ASN A 40 -6.33 10.26 -11.37
N TRP A 41 -6.22 10.08 -10.05
CA TRP A 41 -5.10 9.31 -9.49
C TRP A 41 -5.18 7.84 -9.91
N TRP A 42 -6.39 7.30 -10.09
CA TRP A 42 -6.68 5.91 -10.45
C TRP A 42 -6.73 5.62 -11.95
N ASP A 43 -6.70 6.61 -12.84
CA ASP A 43 -6.74 6.30 -14.28
C ASP A 43 -5.47 6.84 -14.95
N PRO A 44 -4.60 5.97 -15.47
CA PRO A 44 -3.44 6.41 -16.25
C PRO A 44 -3.85 7.00 -17.61
N ALA A 45 -5.08 6.77 -18.10
CA ALA A 45 -5.55 7.36 -19.34
C ALA A 45 -5.73 8.88 -19.19
N THR A 46 -5.03 9.63 -20.05
CA THR A 46 -5.21 11.08 -20.13
C THR A 46 -6.48 11.37 -20.91
N PHE A 47 -7.52 11.84 -20.23
CA PHE A 47 -8.75 12.26 -20.89
C PHE A 47 -8.50 13.54 -21.70
N PRO A 48 -9.17 13.73 -22.85
CA PRO A 48 -9.11 15.00 -23.57
C PRO A 48 -9.73 16.12 -22.73
N VAL A 49 -8.91 17.10 -22.34
CA VAL A 49 -9.33 18.25 -21.55
C VAL A 49 -9.19 19.54 -22.37
N VAL A 50 -10.18 20.42 -22.23
CA VAL A 50 -10.18 21.76 -22.82
C VAL A 50 -10.34 22.78 -21.71
N TYR A 51 -9.45 23.77 -21.66
CA TYR A 51 -9.58 24.93 -20.79
C TYR A 51 -10.28 26.05 -21.54
N GLN A 52 -11.34 26.62 -20.94
CA GLN A 52 -12.11 27.71 -21.53
C GLN A 52 -12.17 28.89 -20.56
N PRO A 53 -12.10 30.14 -21.05
CA PRO A 53 -12.37 31.31 -20.22
C PRO A 53 -13.79 31.24 -19.64
N TYR A 54 -13.92 31.46 -18.34
CA TYR A 54 -15.22 31.43 -17.65
C TYR A 54 -16.25 32.38 -18.29
N LEU A 55 -15.82 33.57 -18.73
CA LEU A 55 -16.69 34.56 -19.37
C LEU A 55 -17.25 34.11 -20.73
N GLN A 56 -16.64 33.14 -21.39
CA GLN A 56 -17.10 32.60 -22.67
C GLN A 56 -17.97 31.34 -22.51
N SER A 57 -17.86 30.67 -21.35
CA SER A 57 -18.51 29.40 -21.05
C SER A 57 -18.92 29.39 -19.58
N SER A 58 -19.80 30.32 -19.22
CA SER A 58 -20.27 30.48 -17.86
C SER A 58 -21.09 29.27 -17.46
N ARG A 59 -20.67 28.58 -16.41
CA ARG A 59 -21.44 27.50 -15.79
C ARG A 59 -22.06 28.01 -14.50
N SER A 60 -23.29 27.57 -14.22
CA SER A 60 -23.98 27.88 -12.97
C SER A 60 -23.27 27.29 -11.74
N SER A 61 -22.46 26.24 -11.92
CA SER A 61 -21.63 25.65 -10.89
C SER A 61 -20.15 25.72 -11.29
N PHE A 62 -19.34 26.27 -10.39
CA PHE A 62 -17.91 26.42 -10.56
C PHE A 62 -17.22 26.49 -9.20
N ARG A 63 -15.91 26.21 -9.17
CA ARG A 63 -15.09 26.29 -7.96
C ARG A 63 -14.10 27.45 -8.09
N PHE A 64 -13.92 28.20 -7.02
CA PHE A 64 -12.85 29.20 -6.93
C PHE A 64 -11.60 28.57 -6.35
N LEU A 65 -10.47 28.78 -7.01
CA LEU A 65 -9.17 28.41 -6.48
C LEU A 65 -8.47 29.67 -5.98
N LEU A 66 -8.21 29.74 -4.67
CA LEU A 66 -7.52 30.85 -4.02
C LEU A 66 -6.10 30.42 -3.68
N ARG A 67 -5.11 31.11 -4.25
CA ARG A 67 -3.70 30.91 -3.88
C ARG A 67 -3.33 31.94 -2.82
N VAL A 68 -2.89 31.45 -1.66
CA VAL A 68 -2.47 32.28 -0.53
C VAL A 68 -1.01 31.97 -0.19
N THR A 69 -0.23 32.97 0.19
CA THR A 69 1.20 32.83 0.55
C THR A 69 1.42 32.36 2.00
N SER A 70 0.42 32.54 2.87
CA SER A 70 0.40 32.08 4.26
C SER A 70 -0.51 30.85 4.46
N ASN A 71 -0.56 30.33 5.69
CA ASN A 71 -1.36 29.14 6.05
C ASN A 71 -2.81 29.19 5.49
N PRO A 72 -3.17 28.33 4.51
CA PRO A 72 -4.46 28.36 3.83
C PRO A 72 -5.66 28.17 4.76
N ALA A 73 -5.49 27.38 5.84
CA ALA A 73 -6.58 27.08 6.78
C ALA A 73 -7.11 28.34 7.48
N GLY A 74 -6.21 29.29 7.78
CA GLY A 74 -6.54 30.55 8.45
C GLY A 74 -7.33 31.55 7.60
N HIS A 75 -7.40 31.34 6.28
CA HIS A 75 -8.05 32.27 5.34
C HIS A 75 -9.45 31.81 4.90
N SER A 76 -9.89 30.62 5.30
CA SER A 76 -11.20 30.08 4.95
C SER A 76 -12.36 30.94 5.45
N SER A 77 -12.29 31.41 6.70
CA SER A 77 -13.29 32.29 7.31
C SER A 77 -13.30 33.68 6.68
N ALA A 78 -12.13 34.25 6.40
CA ALA A 78 -11.98 35.54 5.74
C ALA A 78 -12.54 35.51 4.30
N ALA A 79 -12.25 34.44 3.55
CA ALA A 79 -12.81 34.24 2.22
C ALA A 79 -14.34 34.11 2.25
N ARG A 80 -14.89 33.35 3.21
CA ARG A 80 -16.34 33.22 3.41
C ARG A 80 -16.99 34.58 3.69
N ALA A 81 -16.42 35.36 4.60
CA ALA A 81 -16.92 36.68 4.96
C ALA A 81 -16.88 37.66 3.78
N ALA A 82 -15.81 37.65 2.98
CA ALA A 82 -15.70 38.51 1.80
C ALA A 82 -16.75 38.19 0.72
N ILE A 83 -17.07 36.91 0.52
CA ILE A 83 -18.11 36.48 -0.42
C ILE A 83 -19.50 36.86 0.12
N SER A 84 -19.78 36.56 1.39
CA SER A 84 -21.10 36.83 1.99
C SER A 84 -21.41 38.32 2.09
N GLN A 85 -20.40 39.19 2.26
CA GLN A 85 -20.57 40.65 2.21
C GLN A 85 -20.99 41.14 0.82
N ARG A 86 -20.52 40.48 -0.24
CA ARG A 86 -20.79 40.90 -1.62
C ARG A 86 -22.10 40.34 -2.15
N ASP A 87 -22.39 39.08 -1.85
CA ASP A 87 -23.65 38.44 -2.22
C ASP A 87 -24.03 37.36 -1.19
N PRO A 88 -24.97 37.66 -0.28
CA PRO A 88 -25.46 36.72 0.72
C PRO A 88 -26.22 35.52 0.14
N GLN A 89 -26.68 35.57 -1.11
CA GLN A 89 -27.47 34.49 -1.73
C GLN A 89 -26.58 33.38 -2.30
N ILE A 90 -25.27 33.58 -2.39
CA ILE A 90 -24.33 32.55 -2.83
C ILE A 90 -24.16 31.51 -1.73
N ALA A 91 -24.75 30.33 -1.93
CA ALA A 91 -24.53 29.18 -1.08
C ALA A 91 -23.10 28.66 -1.27
N ILE A 92 -22.23 28.93 -0.29
CA ILE A 92 -20.89 28.36 -0.24
C ILE A 92 -21.00 26.96 0.36
N THR A 93 -21.00 25.94 -0.50
CA THR A 93 -21.16 24.55 -0.06
C THR A 93 -19.99 24.09 0.79
N GLU A 94 -18.75 24.24 0.30
CA GLU A 94 -17.55 23.77 0.98
C GLU A 94 -16.37 24.73 0.73
N ILE A 95 -15.58 24.99 1.79
CA ILE A 95 -14.28 25.69 1.69
C ILE A 95 -13.24 24.75 2.26
N ASN A 96 -12.61 23.99 1.37
CA ASN A 96 -11.57 23.05 1.73
C ASN A 96 -10.21 23.55 1.25
N THR A 97 -9.16 23.20 2.00
CA THR A 97 -7.80 23.39 1.48
C THR A 97 -7.57 22.35 0.37
N LEU A 98 -6.70 22.68 -0.59
CA LEU A 98 -6.34 21.71 -1.64
C LEU A 98 -5.79 20.41 -1.04
N GLN A 99 -5.11 20.49 0.11
CA GLN A 99 -4.59 19.33 0.81
C GLN A 99 -5.69 18.43 1.37
N THR A 100 -6.74 19.01 1.94
CA THR A 100 -7.92 18.27 2.42
C THR A 100 -8.65 17.59 1.26
N GLU A 101 -8.89 18.29 0.16
CA GLU A 101 -9.51 17.72 -1.04
C GLU A 101 -8.70 16.53 -1.61
N ILE A 102 -7.37 16.64 -1.61
CA ILE A 102 -6.49 15.55 -2.03
C ILE A 102 -6.62 14.36 -1.07
N GLN A 103 -6.65 14.59 0.25
CA GLN A 103 -6.80 13.55 1.27
C GLN A 103 -8.15 12.83 1.14
N ASP A 104 -9.24 13.58 0.94
CA ASP A 104 -10.58 13.02 0.78
C ASP A 104 -10.69 12.22 -0.52
N SER A 105 -10.04 12.68 -1.59
CA SER A 105 -9.98 11.97 -2.87
C SER A 105 -9.32 10.60 -2.77
N ILE A 106 -8.45 10.38 -1.78
CA ILE A 106 -7.76 9.09 -1.55
C ILE A 106 -8.23 8.36 -0.28
N ALA A 107 -9.25 8.87 0.42
CA ALA A 107 -9.69 8.34 1.70
C ALA A 107 -10.08 6.86 1.63
N MET A 108 -10.78 6.47 0.57
CA MET A 108 -11.19 5.07 0.35
C MET A 108 -9.98 4.14 0.20
N VAL A 109 -8.94 4.56 -0.53
CA VAL A 109 -7.69 3.79 -0.67
C VAL A 109 -6.99 3.63 0.67
N HIS A 110 -6.97 4.70 1.47
CA HIS A 110 -6.35 4.68 2.78
C HIS A 110 -7.05 3.71 3.73
N ILE A 111 -8.39 3.71 3.78
CA ILE A 111 -9.17 2.78 4.60
C ILE A 111 -8.92 1.33 4.18
N MET A 112 -8.92 1.04 2.89
CA MET A 112 -8.60 -0.30 2.38
C MET A 112 -7.17 -0.71 2.75
N GLY A 113 -6.21 0.22 2.66
CA GLY A 113 -4.82 -0.01 3.08
C GLY A 113 -4.71 -0.37 4.57
N ILE A 114 -5.46 0.31 5.44
CA ILE A 114 -5.53 0.01 6.87
C ILE A 114 -6.09 -1.40 7.10
N LEU A 115 -7.21 -1.75 6.47
CA LEU A 115 -7.81 -3.09 6.59
C LEU A 115 -6.85 -4.20 6.13
N MET A 116 -6.18 -4.01 5.00
CA MET A 116 -5.18 -4.95 4.49
C MET A 116 -3.99 -5.06 5.44
N THR A 117 -3.57 -3.96 6.07
CA THR A 117 -2.51 -3.97 7.08
C THR A 117 -2.93 -4.79 8.30
N VAL A 118 -4.17 -4.63 8.78
CA VAL A 118 -4.71 -5.41 9.90
C VAL A 118 -4.76 -6.90 9.55
N PHE A 119 -5.27 -7.25 8.36
CA PHE A 119 -5.28 -8.64 7.90
C PHE A 119 -3.86 -9.21 7.75
N GLY A 120 -2.91 -8.42 7.25
CA GLY A 120 -1.51 -8.80 7.19
C GLY A 120 -0.91 -9.11 8.56
N ILE A 121 -1.20 -8.28 9.57
CA ILE A 121 -0.77 -8.50 10.96
C ILE A 121 -1.39 -9.79 11.52
N VAL A 122 -2.69 -10.01 11.31
CA VAL A 122 -3.38 -11.23 11.78
C VAL A 122 -2.82 -12.47 11.10
N ALA A 123 -2.62 -12.43 9.78
CA ALA A 123 -2.03 -13.53 9.02
C ALA A 123 -0.60 -13.83 9.48
N LEU A 124 0.19 -12.79 9.78
CA LEU A 124 1.54 -12.93 10.32
C LEU A 124 1.53 -13.59 11.70
N LEU A 125 0.61 -13.21 12.60
CA LEU A 125 0.46 -13.84 13.91
C LEU A 125 0.04 -15.31 13.78
N LEU A 126 -0.92 -15.62 12.93
CA LEU A 126 -1.36 -17.00 12.65
C LEU A 126 -0.23 -17.85 12.07
N SER A 127 0.54 -17.30 11.12
CA SER A 127 1.70 -17.97 10.55
C SER A 127 2.78 -18.22 11.62
N SER A 128 3.05 -17.23 12.47
CA SER A 128 3.99 -17.32 13.58
C SER A 128 3.59 -18.42 14.58
N LEU A 129 2.31 -18.50 14.93
CA LEU A 129 1.74 -19.54 15.79
C LEU A 129 1.85 -20.93 15.15
N GLY A 130 1.57 -21.04 13.84
CA GLY A 130 1.71 -22.30 13.10
C GLY A 130 3.16 -22.79 13.06
N VAL A 131 4.11 -21.88 12.80
CA VAL A 131 5.55 -22.18 12.83
C VAL A 131 5.98 -22.63 14.23
N TYR A 132 5.52 -21.94 15.28
CA TYR A 132 5.77 -22.35 16.67
C TYR A 132 5.19 -23.74 16.97
N GLY A 133 3.95 -23.99 16.58
CA GLY A 133 3.30 -25.29 16.76
C GLY A 133 4.12 -26.40 16.13
N ILE A 134 4.43 -26.30 14.84
CA ILE A 134 5.18 -27.32 14.10
C ILE A 134 6.59 -27.53 14.69
N LEU A 135 7.31 -26.46 15.02
CA LEU A 135 8.66 -26.56 15.58
C LEU A 135 8.66 -27.16 16.99
N SER A 136 7.73 -26.74 17.85
CA SER A 136 7.61 -27.25 19.21
C SER A 136 7.26 -28.74 19.24
N GLU A 137 6.39 -29.17 18.34
CA GLU A 137 5.95 -30.57 18.21
C GLU A 137 7.10 -31.47 17.72
N ASN A 138 7.82 -31.02 16.69
CA ASN A 138 8.97 -31.75 16.14
C ASN A 138 10.13 -31.86 17.16
N VAL A 139 10.35 -30.83 18.00
CA VAL A 139 11.32 -30.90 19.11
C VAL A 139 10.83 -31.84 20.21
N ALA A 140 9.53 -31.81 20.55
CA ALA A 140 8.94 -32.70 21.54
C ALA A 140 9.10 -34.18 21.13
N HIS A 141 8.81 -34.55 19.88
CA HIS A 141 9.06 -35.92 19.40
C HIS A 141 10.53 -36.34 19.41
N ARG A 142 11.46 -35.40 19.22
CA ARG A 142 12.91 -35.66 19.23
C ARG A 142 13.54 -35.60 20.62
N THR A 143 12.79 -35.29 21.68
CA THR A 143 13.32 -35.25 23.05
C THR A 143 13.97 -36.57 23.48
N HIS A 144 13.43 -37.72 23.03
CA HIS A 144 14.01 -39.02 23.34
C HIS A 144 15.40 -39.21 22.67
N GLU A 145 15.54 -38.79 21.41
CA GLU A 145 16.83 -38.79 20.69
C GLU A 145 17.85 -37.85 21.37
N PHE A 146 17.39 -36.69 21.83
CA PHE A 146 18.22 -35.73 22.55
C PHE A 146 18.66 -36.27 23.91
N GLY A 147 17.77 -36.95 24.64
CA GLY A 147 18.07 -37.60 25.93
C GLY A 147 19.15 -38.68 25.80
N ILE A 148 19.09 -39.52 24.76
CA ILE A 148 20.12 -40.53 24.47
C ILE A 148 21.47 -39.86 24.14
N ARG A 149 21.47 -38.79 23.34
CA ARG A 149 22.69 -38.03 23.05
C ARG A 149 23.30 -37.37 24.29
N PHE A 150 22.47 -36.84 25.19
CA PHE A 150 22.97 -36.29 26.46
C PHE A 150 23.56 -37.36 27.37
N ALA A 151 22.94 -38.55 27.44
CA ALA A 151 23.49 -39.69 28.19
C ALA A 151 24.85 -40.16 27.64
N LEU A 152 25.09 -39.97 26.34
CA LEU A 152 26.38 -40.24 25.67
C LEU A 152 27.40 -39.07 25.81
N GLY A 153 27.06 -37.99 26.53
CA GLY A 153 27.97 -36.87 26.80
C GLY A 153 27.95 -35.76 25.75
N ALA A 154 26.93 -35.69 24.88
CA ALA A 154 26.83 -34.64 23.86
C ALA A 154 26.70 -33.24 24.49
N ASN A 155 27.35 -32.25 23.88
CA ASN A 155 27.31 -30.86 24.35
C ASN A 155 25.91 -30.25 24.07
N PRO A 156 25.28 -29.58 25.06
CA PRO A 156 24.03 -28.82 24.89
C PRO A 156 24.00 -27.88 23.69
N ARG A 157 25.17 -27.32 23.33
CA ARG A 157 25.31 -26.41 22.20
C ARG A 157 25.10 -27.09 20.85
N ASP A 158 25.51 -28.35 20.70
CA ASP A 158 25.41 -29.08 19.43
C ASP A 158 23.94 -29.42 19.12
N VAL A 159 23.17 -29.77 20.16
CA VAL A 159 21.73 -30.00 20.05
C VAL A 159 20.99 -28.70 19.69
N LEU A 160 21.32 -27.59 20.38
CA LEU A 160 20.73 -26.30 20.08
C LEU A 160 21.03 -25.85 18.64
N GLN A 161 22.28 -26.02 18.18
CA GLN A 161 22.68 -25.65 16.82
C GLN A 161 21.97 -26.50 15.76
N LEU A 162 21.75 -27.78 16.03
CA LEU A 162 21.00 -28.67 15.13
C LEU A 162 19.53 -28.22 14.99
N VAL A 163 18.86 -27.92 16.10
CA VAL A 163 17.46 -27.47 16.10
C VAL A 163 17.33 -26.11 15.39
N LEU A 164 18.22 -25.16 15.67
CA LEU A 164 18.22 -23.86 15.01
C LEU A 164 18.52 -23.95 13.52
N ARG A 165 19.45 -24.82 13.09
CA ARG A 165 19.71 -25.08 11.67
C ARG A 165 18.50 -25.68 10.98
N HIS A 166 17.80 -26.61 11.61
CA HIS A 166 16.59 -27.19 11.05
C HIS A 166 15.48 -26.14 10.90
N ALA A 167 15.26 -25.31 11.93
CA ALA A 167 14.30 -24.22 11.88
C ALA A 167 14.62 -23.21 10.77
N LEU A 168 15.90 -22.84 10.62
CA LEU A 168 16.35 -21.96 9.54
C LEU A 168 16.17 -22.60 8.15
N LEU A 169 16.38 -23.90 8.00
CA LEU A 169 16.18 -24.61 6.74
C LEU A 169 14.70 -24.60 6.32
N VAL A 170 13.80 -24.94 7.24
CA VAL A 170 12.35 -24.93 7.00
C VAL A 170 11.86 -23.51 6.69
N CYS A 171 12.29 -22.53 7.49
CA CYS A 171 11.97 -21.12 7.25
C CYS A 171 12.52 -20.62 5.91
N GLY A 172 13.76 -20.98 5.58
CA GLY A 172 14.42 -20.62 4.33
C GLY A 172 13.70 -21.17 3.09
N ILE A 173 13.25 -22.43 3.14
CA ILE A 173 12.44 -23.02 2.06
C ILE A 173 11.11 -22.30 1.93
N GLY A 174 10.43 -22.04 3.06
CA GLY A 174 9.18 -21.29 3.08
C GLY A 174 9.32 -19.89 2.48
N LEU A 175 10.39 -19.16 2.82
CA LEU A 175 10.68 -17.84 2.27
C LEU A 175 11.06 -17.89 0.79
N ALA A 176 11.85 -18.89 0.38
CA ALA A 176 12.25 -19.07 -1.02
C ALA A 176 11.06 -19.31 -1.95
N ILE A 177 9.98 -19.93 -1.44
CA ILE A 177 8.73 -20.16 -2.18
C ILE A 177 7.77 -18.97 -2.01
N GLY A 178 7.62 -18.48 -0.79
CA GLY A 178 6.64 -17.44 -0.45
C GLY A 178 6.97 -16.08 -1.05
N LEU A 179 8.25 -15.68 -1.11
CA LEU A 179 8.65 -14.38 -1.67
C LEU A 179 8.35 -14.26 -3.18
N PRO A 180 8.69 -15.23 -4.05
CA PRO A 180 8.28 -15.21 -5.44
C PRO A 180 6.76 -15.17 -5.64
N ILE A 181 6.01 -15.96 -4.86
CA ILE A 181 4.54 -15.97 -4.95
C ILE A 181 3.98 -14.61 -4.53
N SER A 182 4.44 -14.05 -3.42
CA SER A 182 4.03 -12.73 -2.93
C SER A 182 4.34 -11.64 -3.95
N PHE A 183 5.53 -11.68 -4.57
CA PHE A 183 5.90 -10.75 -5.63
C PHE A 183 5.00 -10.88 -6.87
N ALA A 184 4.74 -12.11 -7.33
CA ALA A 184 3.88 -12.38 -8.48
C ALA A 184 2.44 -11.92 -8.24
N VAL A 185 1.88 -12.21 -7.06
CA VAL A 185 0.54 -11.76 -6.66
C VAL A 185 0.48 -10.24 -6.57
N SER A 186 1.51 -9.60 -6.00
CA SER A 186 1.57 -8.14 -5.91
C SER A 186 1.59 -7.48 -7.29
N GLN A 187 2.33 -8.06 -8.25
CA GLN A 187 2.34 -7.59 -9.63
C GLN A 187 0.99 -7.81 -10.34
N ALA A 188 0.36 -8.96 -10.12
CA ALA A 188 -0.98 -9.21 -10.63
C ALA A 188 -1.98 -8.17 -10.09
N MET A 189 -1.92 -7.88 -8.77
CA MET A 189 -2.75 -6.84 -8.17
C MET A 189 -2.44 -5.44 -8.69
N ALA A 190 -1.17 -5.12 -9.00
CA ALA A 190 -0.80 -3.85 -9.62
C ALA A 190 -1.54 -3.63 -10.95
N ALA A 191 -1.74 -4.69 -11.73
CA ALA A 191 -2.52 -4.63 -12.97
C ALA A 191 -4.02 -4.36 -12.73
N PHE A 192 -4.59 -4.83 -11.62
CA PHE A 192 -5.99 -4.58 -11.26
C PHE A 192 -6.21 -3.23 -10.56
N VAL A 193 -5.24 -2.73 -9.79
CA VAL A 193 -5.32 -1.49 -9.00
C VAL A 193 -4.66 -0.31 -9.73
N PHE A 194 -4.84 -0.25 -11.05
CA PHE A 194 -4.44 0.88 -11.89
C PHE A 194 -2.95 1.28 -11.83
N GLY A 195 -2.06 0.34 -11.56
CA GLY A 195 -0.61 0.53 -11.63
C GLY A 195 0.02 1.33 -10.48
N ILE A 196 -0.69 1.50 -9.35
CA ILE A 196 -0.20 2.29 -8.20
C ILE A 196 0.49 1.40 -7.15
N VAL A 197 0.42 0.08 -7.29
CA VAL A 197 1.06 -0.85 -6.35
C VAL A 197 2.56 -0.92 -6.65
N SER A 198 3.35 -0.17 -5.89
CA SER A 198 4.81 -0.33 -5.86
C SER A 198 5.18 -1.44 -4.86
N VAL A 199 5.73 -2.54 -5.34
CA VAL A 199 6.34 -3.55 -4.46
C VAL A 199 7.57 -2.92 -3.80
N SER A 200 7.49 -2.67 -2.51
CA SER A 200 8.62 -2.14 -1.74
C SER A 200 9.48 -3.29 -1.24
N LEU A 201 10.65 -3.46 -1.87
CA LEU A 201 11.70 -4.37 -1.41
C LEU A 201 11.99 -4.24 0.10
N PRO A 202 12.04 -3.02 0.69
CA PRO A 202 12.25 -2.87 2.13
C PRO A 202 11.18 -3.53 2.98
N VAL A 203 9.90 -3.48 2.57
CA VAL A 203 8.80 -4.09 3.33
C VAL A 203 8.89 -5.61 3.25
N LEU A 204 9.10 -6.17 2.06
CA LEU A 204 9.30 -7.61 1.89
C LEU A 204 10.50 -8.13 2.70
N ALA A 205 11.63 -7.42 2.67
CA ALA A 205 12.80 -7.77 3.45
C ALA A 205 12.54 -7.68 4.96
N SER A 206 11.82 -6.65 5.42
CA SER A 206 11.45 -6.51 6.83
C SER A 206 10.53 -7.63 7.33
N LEU A 207 9.56 -8.04 6.52
CA LEU A 207 8.63 -9.15 6.85
C LEU A 207 9.35 -10.50 6.85
N ALA A 208 10.24 -10.74 5.88
CA ALA A 208 11.07 -11.94 5.86
C ALA A 208 11.99 -12.01 7.09
N GLY A 209 12.64 -10.89 7.43
CA GLY A 209 13.47 -10.79 8.63
C GLY A 209 12.67 -11.05 9.92
N LEU A 210 11.46 -10.49 10.02
CA LEU A 210 10.58 -10.70 11.15
C LEU A 210 10.17 -12.17 11.29
N LEU A 211 9.81 -12.84 10.19
CA LEU A 211 9.50 -14.28 10.19
C LEU A 211 10.68 -15.14 10.65
N ILE A 212 11.91 -14.80 10.23
CA ILE A 212 13.13 -15.49 10.68
C ILE A 212 13.31 -15.30 12.19
N VAL A 213 13.15 -14.08 12.71
CA VAL A 213 13.26 -13.80 14.15
C VAL A 213 12.23 -14.60 14.93
N VAL A 214 10.97 -14.63 14.47
CA VAL A 214 9.91 -15.44 15.07
C VAL A 214 10.27 -16.93 15.06
N ALA A 215 10.73 -17.47 13.93
CA ALA A 215 11.10 -18.88 13.82
C ALA A 215 12.25 -19.24 14.75
N LEU A 216 13.25 -18.36 14.90
CA LEU A 216 14.37 -18.55 15.83
C LEU A 216 13.90 -18.53 17.29
N ILE A 217 13.05 -17.56 17.68
CA ILE A 217 12.47 -17.50 19.03
C ILE A 217 11.65 -18.76 19.31
N ALA A 218 10.83 -19.16 18.34
CA ALA A 218 9.97 -20.34 18.43
C ALA A 218 10.76 -21.64 18.55
N ALA A 219 11.91 -21.77 17.88
CA ALA A 219 12.79 -22.93 17.99
C ALA A 219 13.64 -22.91 19.27
N TYR A 220 14.03 -21.73 19.73
CA TYR A 220 14.89 -21.56 20.91
C TYR A 220 14.18 -21.95 22.22
N PHE A 221 12.91 -21.60 22.39
CA PHE A 221 12.17 -21.89 23.64
C PHE A 221 12.04 -23.41 23.93
N PRO A 222 11.55 -24.25 22.99
CA PRO A 222 11.48 -25.70 23.18
C PRO A 222 12.86 -26.33 23.36
N ALA A 223 13.84 -25.91 22.56
CA ALA A 223 15.21 -26.42 22.68
C ALA A 223 15.81 -26.13 24.06
N ARG A 224 15.67 -24.90 24.55
CA ARG A 224 16.12 -24.51 25.90
C ARG A 224 15.39 -25.28 26.99
N ARG A 225 14.08 -25.52 26.81
CA ARG A 225 13.28 -26.31 27.74
C ARG A 225 13.77 -27.76 27.78
N ALA A 226 14.04 -28.39 26.64
CA ALA A 226 14.60 -29.74 26.57
C ALA A 226 15.99 -29.86 27.22
N LEU A 227 16.80 -28.80 27.18
CA LEU A 227 18.10 -28.74 27.87
C LEU A 227 18.01 -28.63 29.40
N HIS A 228 16.87 -28.17 29.93
CA HIS A 228 16.64 -28.01 31.38
C HIS A 228 15.76 -29.13 31.98
N VAL A 229 15.20 -30.01 31.15
CA VAL A 229 14.51 -31.20 31.66
C VAL A 229 15.59 -32.17 32.14
N ASP A 230 15.56 -32.45 33.43
CA ASP A 230 16.51 -33.33 34.10
C ASP A 230 16.53 -34.71 33.41
N PRO A 231 17.68 -35.20 32.90
CA PRO A 231 17.76 -36.45 32.15
C PRO A 231 17.28 -37.67 32.96
N MET A 232 17.24 -37.56 34.29
CA MET A 232 16.71 -38.58 35.20
C MET A 232 15.18 -38.70 35.19
N VAL A 233 14.44 -37.66 34.77
CA VAL A 233 12.97 -37.71 34.66
C VAL A 233 12.53 -38.34 33.33
N ALA A 234 13.34 -38.18 32.27
CA ALA A 234 13.07 -38.75 30.94
C ALA A 234 13.18 -40.28 30.88
N LEU A 235 13.88 -40.91 31.83
CA LEU A 235 13.98 -42.37 31.95
C LEU A 235 12.95 -43.00 32.90
N ARG A 236 12.12 -42.21 33.58
CA ARG A 236 11.18 -42.69 34.62
C ARG A 236 9.72 -42.77 34.16
N TYR A 237 9.44 -42.44 32.91
CA TYR A 237 8.15 -42.74 32.28
C TYR A 237 8.32 -43.97 31.37
N GLU A 238 8.11 -45.14 31.96
CA GLU A 238 7.49 -46.28 31.28
C GLU A 238 5.97 -46.10 31.29
#